data_AF-A0A7L4PWE7-F1
#
_entry.id   AF-A0A7L4PWE7-F1
#
_cell.length_a   1.000
_cell.length_b   1.000
_cell.length_c   1.000
_cell.angle_alpha   90.00
_cell.angle_beta   90.00
_cell.angle_gamma   90.00
#
_symmetry.space_group_name_H-M   'P 1'
#
loop_
_entity.id
_entity.type
_entity.pdbx_description
1 polymer ?
#
loop_
_entity_poly.entity_id
_entity_poly.type
_entity_poly.pdbx_seq_one_letter_code
_entity_poly.pdbx_strand_id
1 'polypeptide(L)'
;MTITDSFMTGDQFELYDNGVSIGTTPVVPVGLSGYSSDPDGALASGIYSSGTFVLPPGSHSIAVEIIQNPYDCGTAYIRVDATQDPIPAPEFPTAFVPAAMLAGLLAVVLVVRMKTE
;
A
#
# COMPACT_ATOMS: atom_id res chain seq x y z
N MET A 1 -2.22 4.40 5.54
CA MET A 1 -2.91 5.57 6.11
C MET A 1 -3.75 6.21 5.01
N THR A 2 -4.97 6.59 5.31
CA THR A 2 -5.89 7.25 4.37
C THR A 2 -6.36 8.57 4.95
N ILE A 3 -6.46 9.60 4.12
CA ILE A 3 -7.02 10.91 4.44
C ILE A 3 -8.21 11.18 3.52
N THR A 4 -9.23 11.87 4.03
CA THR A 4 -10.34 12.41 3.24
C THR A 4 -10.72 13.81 3.71
N ASP A 5 -11.00 14.67 2.74
CA ASP A 5 -11.80 15.89 2.91
C ASP A 5 -13.20 15.52 3.42
N SER A 6 -13.81 16.43 4.17
CA SER A 6 -15.16 16.35 4.71
C SER A 6 -15.71 17.76 4.95
N PHE A 7 -17.03 17.84 5.08
CA PHE A 7 -17.88 19.02 4.96
C PHE A 7 -18.17 19.36 3.52
N MET A 8 -17.40 20.25 2.89
CA MET A 8 -17.67 20.75 1.56
C MET A 8 -16.54 20.35 0.63
N THR A 9 -16.85 19.85 -0.57
CA THR A 9 -15.80 19.48 -1.52
C THR A 9 -14.98 20.71 -1.93
N GLY A 10 -13.67 20.52 -2.05
CA GLY A 10 -12.76 21.51 -2.61
C GLY A 10 -11.46 21.67 -1.84
N ASP A 11 -11.35 21.06 -0.66
CA ASP A 11 -10.12 21.13 0.12
C ASP A 11 -9.05 20.23 -0.50
N GLN A 12 -7.81 20.68 -0.45
CA GLN A 12 -6.63 19.92 -0.86
C GLN A 12 -5.59 19.94 0.25
N PHE A 13 -4.98 18.80 0.52
CA PHE A 13 -4.03 18.62 1.61
C PHE A 13 -2.68 18.13 1.10
N GLU A 14 -1.61 18.59 1.74
CA GLU A 14 -0.27 17.99 1.67
C GLU A 14 0.02 17.26 2.97
N LEU A 15 0.61 16.08 2.86
CA LEU A 15 0.91 15.22 4.00
C LEU A 15 2.42 15.10 4.15
N TYR A 16 2.86 15.14 5.40
CA TYR A 16 4.25 14.97 5.79
C TYR A 16 4.38 13.84 6.79
N ASP A 17 5.42 13.03 6.65
CA ASP A 17 5.86 12.07 7.66
C ASP A 17 7.29 12.43 8.08
N ASN A 18 7.49 12.67 9.38
CA ASN A 18 8.78 13.08 9.95
C ASN A 18 9.37 14.33 9.25
N GLY A 19 8.49 15.24 8.82
CA GLY A 19 8.86 16.47 8.12
C GLY A 19 9.15 16.32 6.62
N VAL A 20 9.00 15.13 6.04
CA VAL A 20 9.17 14.89 4.60
C VAL A 20 7.80 14.74 3.94
N SER A 21 7.56 15.45 2.84
CA SER A 21 6.31 15.34 2.08
C SER A 21 6.15 13.93 1.52
N ILE A 22 5.03 13.28 1.83
CA ILE A 22 4.66 11.94 1.33
C ILE A 22 3.62 12.02 0.21
N GLY A 23 3.13 13.22 -0.09
CA GLY A 23 2.27 13.52 -1.23
C GLY A 23 1.06 14.37 -0.88
N THR A 24 0.23 14.62 -1.90
CA THR A 24 -0.93 15.50 -1.84
C THR A 24 -2.21 14.76 -2.18
N THR A 25 -3.35 15.19 -1.64
CA THR A 25 -4.66 14.79 -2.18
C THR A 25 -4.90 15.44 -3.55
N PRO A 26 -5.73 14.86 -4.43
CA PRO A 26 -6.03 15.45 -5.73
C PRO A 26 -6.90 16.71 -5.58
N VAL A 27 -6.79 17.62 -6.54
CA VAL A 27 -7.73 18.73 -6.67
C VAL A 27 -9.09 18.18 -7.12
N VAL A 28 -10.15 18.49 -6.37
CA VAL A 28 -11.54 18.13 -6.71
C VAL A 28 -12.36 19.41 -6.94
N PRO A 29 -13.44 19.36 -7.75
CA PRO A 29 -14.25 20.55 -7.97
C PRO A 29 -14.99 21.01 -6.69
N VAL A 30 -15.11 22.33 -6.57
CA VAL A 30 -15.71 22.99 -5.41
C VAL A 30 -17.24 22.91 -5.48
N GLY A 31 -17.88 22.54 -4.38
CA GLY A 31 -19.34 22.58 -4.24
C GLY A 31 -20.12 21.49 -4.99
N LEU A 32 -19.48 20.35 -5.30
CA LEU A 32 -20.13 19.23 -6.00
C LEU A 32 -21.14 18.46 -5.13
N SER A 33 -21.07 18.58 -3.81
CA SER A 33 -22.03 17.96 -2.89
C SER A 33 -22.31 18.79 -1.65
N GLY A 34 -23.40 18.43 -0.96
CA GLY A 34 -23.77 19.02 0.32
C GLY A 34 -22.85 18.57 1.46
N TYR A 35 -22.95 19.32 2.55
CA TYR A 35 -22.20 19.10 3.79
C TYR A 35 -22.24 17.63 4.25
N SER A 36 -21.08 16.97 4.37
CA SER A 36 -20.94 15.66 5.02
C SER A 36 -19.96 15.70 6.18
N SER A 37 -20.39 15.37 7.39
CA SER A 37 -19.51 15.15 8.56
C SER A 37 -19.22 13.66 8.83
N ASP A 38 -19.67 12.77 7.94
CA ASP A 38 -19.40 11.33 8.03
C ASP A 38 -18.13 11.00 7.23
N PRO A 39 -17.02 10.60 7.87
CA PRO A 39 -15.77 10.30 7.18
C PRO A 39 -15.87 9.09 6.26
N ASP A 40 -16.63 8.05 6.64
CA ASP A 40 -16.75 6.84 5.81
C ASP A 40 -17.60 7.15 4.57
N GLY A 41 -18.69 7.91 4.74
CA GLY A 41 -19.50 8.41 3.63
C GLY A 41 -18.74 9.35 2.69
N ALA A 42 -17.94 10.27 3.25
CA ALA A 42 -17.10 11.18 2.46
C ALA A 42 -16.07 10.40 1.63
N LEU A 43 -15.36 9.46 2.24
CA LEU A 43 -14.38 8.62 1.55
C LEU A 43 -15.04 7.74 0.48
N ALA A 44 -16.16 7.09 0.80
CA ALA A 44 -16.85 6.17 -0.10
C ALA A 44 -17.50 6.87 -1.32
N SER A 45 -17.86 8.15 -1.18
CA SER A 45 -18.50 8.91 -2.26
C SER A 45 -17.58 9.19 -3.45
N GLY A 46 -16.26 9.25 -3.23
CA GLY A 46 -15.26 9.51 -4.27
C GLY A 46 -15.23 10.94 -4.84
N ILE A 47 -16.05 11.85 -4.31
CA ILE A 47 -16.12 13.25 -4.76
C ILE A 47 -15.31 14.22 -3.88
N TYR A 48 -15.02 13.83 -2.64
CA TYR A 48 -14.12 14.54 -1.73
C TYR A 48 -12.67 14.22 -2.10
N SER A 49 -11.75 15.16 -1.86
CA SER A 49 -10.33 14.85 -2.07
C SER A 49 -9.91 13.80 -1.04
N SER A 50 -9.28 12.73 -1.52
CA SER A 50 -8.80 11.66 -0.65
C SER A 50 -7.51 11.05 -1.18
N GLY A 51 -6.72 10.47 -0.28
CA GLY A 51 -5.44 9.89 -0.60
C GLY A 51 -5.10 8.75 0.34
N THR A 52 -4.42 7.73 -0.19
CA THR A 52 -3.89 6.62 0.62
C THR A 52 -2.38 6.55 0.46
N PHE A 53 -1.69 6.56 1.59
CA PHE A 53 -0.24 6.61 1.70
C PHE A 53 0.24 5.41 2.52
N VAL A 54 1.28 4.75 2.01
CA VAL A 54 1.94 3.64 2.71
C VAL A 54 2.88 4.24 3.76
N LEU A 55 2.72 3.81 5.01
CA LEU A 55 3.66 4.11 6.07
C LEU A 55 4.56 2.89 6.26
N PRO A 56 5.89 3.00 6.04
CA PRO A 56 6.80 1.89 6.28
C PRO A 56 6.87 1.54 7.78
N PRO A 57 7.31 0.35 8.19
CA PRO A 57 7.45 0.03 9.61
C PRO A 57 8.35 1.04 10.34
N GLY A 58 7.88 1.58 11.46
CA GLY A 58 8.65 2.52 12.26
C GLY A 58 7.82 3.49 13.08
N SER A 59 8.50 4.48 13.66
CA SER A 59 7.85 5.63 14.30
C SER A 59 7.57 6.72 13.27
N HIS A 60 6.37 7.28 13.33
CA HIS A 60 5.91 8.32 12.40
C HIS A 60 5.47 9.56 13.17
N SER A 61 5.68 10.72 12.54
CA SER A 61 5.13 12.00 12.98
C SER A 61 4.41 12.61 11.79
N ILE A 62 3.08 12.46 11.77
CA ILE A 62 2.25 12.89 10.65
C ILE A 62 1.83 14.34 10.84
N ALA A 63 2.12 15.17 9.85
CA ALA A 63 1.58 16.53 9.74
C ALA A 63 0.76 16.65 8.45
N VAL A 64 -0.29 17.47 8.50
CA VAL A 64 -1.14 17.76 7.35
C VAL A 64 -1.22 19.27 7.20
N GLU A 65 -0.91 19.74 6.00
CA GLU A 65 -1.04 21.14 5.63
C GLU A 65 -2.18 21.30 4.62
N ILE A 66 -2.90 22.42 4.74
CA ILE A 66 -3.97 22.77 3.82
C ILE A 66 -3.33 23.52 2.66
N ILE A 67 -3.32 22.92 1.47
CA ILE A 67 -2.89 23.59 0.23
C ILE A 67 -4.00 24.53 -0.24
N GLN A 68 -5.23 24.04 -0.23
CA GLN A 68 -6.41 24.77 -0.67
C GLN A 68 -7.55 24.52 0.31
N ASN A 69 -8.20 25.60 0.73
CA ASN A 69 -9.53 25.57 1.32
C ASN A 69 -10.31 26.74 0.71
N PRO A 70 -11.30 26.50 -0.18
CA PRO A 70 -12.08 27.56 -0.80
C PRO A 70 -13.15 28.14 0.15
N TYR A 71 -13.18 27.71 1.41
CA TYR A 71 -14.11 28.13 2.44
C TYR A 71 -13.37 28.65 3.69
N ASP A 72 -14.08 29.36 4.57
CA ASP A 72 -13.53 29.86 5.84
C ASP A 72 -13.47 28.78 6.95
N CYS A 73 -13.99 27.59 6.67
CA CYS A 73 -14.01 26.44 7.56
C CYS A 73 -13.91 25.14 6.77
N GLY A 74 -13.43 24.08 7.40
CA GLY A 74 -13.28 22.77 6.78
C GLY A 74 -12.86 21.73 7.81
N THR A 75 -12.85 20.46 7.42
CA THR A 75 -12.30 19.39 8.26
C THR A 75 -11.73 18.29 7.38
N ALA A 76 -10.76 17.56 7.92
CA ALA A 76 -10.23 16.35 7.30
C ALA A 76 -10.24 15.22 8.33
N TYR A 77 -10.38 13.99 7.85
CA TYR A 77 -10.28 12.79 8.67
C TYR A 77 -9.15 11.91 8.18
N ILE A 78 -8.41 11.31 9.13
CA ILE A 78 -7.32 10.39 8.86
C ILE A 78 -7.65 9.04 9.50
N ARG A 79 -7.44 7.96 8.74
CA ARG A 79 -7.49 6.57 9.23
C ARG A 79 -6.15 5.89 9.03
N VAL A 80 -5.68 5.18 10.06
CA VAL A 80 -4.48 4.33 9.97
C VAL A 80 -4.93 2.88 10.05
N ASP A 81 -4.87 2.20 8.92
CA ASP A 81 -5.16 0.77 8.81
C ASP A 81 -3.86 -0.03 8.92
N ALA A 82 -3.89 -1.13 9.69
CA ALA A 82 -2.76 -2.05 9.75
C ALA A 82 -2.64 -2.80 8.42
N THR A 83 -1.44 -2.82 7.85
CA THR A 83 -1.14 -3.75 6.76
C THR A 83 -0.97 -5.14 7.35
N GLN A 84 -1.65 -6.15 6.80
CA GLN A 84 -1.27 -7.52 7.13
C GLN A 84 0.17 -7.75 6.67
N ASP A 85 1.03 -8.21 7.57
CA ASP A 85 2.32 -8.75 7.17
C ASP A 85 2.07 -9.86 6.14
N PRO A 86 2.87 -9.94 5.06
CA PRO A 86 2.83 -11.09 4.18
C PRO A 86 2.96 -12.34 5.05
N ILE A 87 2.00 -13.26 4.98
CA ILE A 87 2.16 -14.58 5.60
C ILE A 87 3.48 -15.12 5.05
N PRO A 88 4.48 -15.42 5.91
CA PRO A 88 5.75 -15.96 5.44
C PRO A 88 5.43 -17.13 4.51
N ALA A 89 5.93 -17.06 3.27
CA ALA A 89 5.77 -18.18 2.35
C ALA A 89 6.27 -19.44 3.07
N PRO A 90 5.59 -20.59 2.96
CA PRO A 90 6.08 -21.82 3.56
C PRO A 90 7.53 -22.00 3.12
N GLU A 91 8.45 -21.91 4.05
CA GLU A 91 9.84 -22.25 3.82
C GLU A 91 9.86 -23.72 3.41
N PHE A 92 10.00 -24.00 2.12
CA PHE A 92 10.33 -25.36 1.69
C PHE A 92 11.72 -25.64 2.27
N PRO A 93 11.89 -26.55 3.23
CA PRO A 93 13.21 -26.85 3.75
C PRO A 93 14.05 -27.34 2.58
N THR A 94 15.08 -26.58 2.23
CA THR A 94 16.03 -26.89 1.15
C THR A 94 16.83 -28.19 1.43
N ALA A 95 16.51 -28.90 2.51
CA ALA A 95 17.20 -30.10 2.99
C ALA A 95 16.72 -31.43 2.37
N PHE A 96 15.67 -31.44 1.52
CA PHE A 96 15.26 -32.64 0.78
C PHE A 96 15.54 -32.50 -0.72
N VAL A 97 16.82 -32.38 -1.09
CA VAL A 97 17.27 -32.98 -2.35
C VAL A 97 17.55 -34.44 -2.04
N PRO A 98 16.68 -35.41 -2.39
CA PRO A 98 17.05 -36.81 -2.23
C PRO A 98 18.30 -37.07 -3.08
N ALA A 99 19.33 -37.62 -2.44
CA ALA A 99 20.57 -38.07 -3.08
C ALA A 99 20.38 -39.09 -4.24
N ALA A 100 19.13 -39.47 -4.55
CA ALA A 100 18.76 -40.28 -5.69
C ALA A 100 19.06 -39.63 -7.05
N MET A 101 19.16 -38.29 -7.15
CA MET A 101 19.49 -37.63 -8.42
C MET A 101 20.97 -37.81 -8.84
N LEU A 102 21.88 -38.13 -7.91
CA LEU A 102 23.29 -38.35 -8.24
C LEU A 102 23.58 -39.81 -8.67
N ALA A 103 22.79 -40.77 -8.19
CA ALA A 103 22.90 -42.18 -8.60
C ALA A 103 22.30 -42.42 -10.00
N GLY A 104 21.20 -41.73 -10.35
CA GLY A 104 20.56 -41.85 -11.66
C GLY A 104 21.45 -41.39 -12.81
N LEU A 105 22.20 -40.29 -12.63
CA LEU A 105 23.09 -39.78 -13.68
C LEU A 105 24.27 -40.72 -13.95
N LEU A 106 24.81 -41.36 -12.91
CA LEU A 106 25.94 -42.29 -13.04
C LEU A 106 25.55 -43.59 -13.77
N ALA A 107 24.35 -44.12 -13.49
CA ALA A 107 23.84 -45.32 -14.15
C ALA A 107 23.59 -45.09 -15.66
N VAL A 108 23.05 -43.93 -16.04
CA VAL A 108 22.82 -43.58 -17.46
C VAL A 108 24.13 -43.44 -18.22
N VAL A 109 25.17 -42.83 -17.63
CA VAL A 109 26.49 -42.71 -18.27
C VAL A 109 27.15 -44.06 -18.50
N LEU A 110 27.01 -45.01 -17.56
CA LEU A 110 27.62 -46.33 -17.70
C LEU A 110 26.97 -47.16 -18.81
N VAL A 111 25.64 -47.08 -18.95
CA VAL A 111 24.89 -47.84 -19.97
C VAL A 111 25.19 -47.35 -21.39
N VAL A 112 25.38 -46.04 -21.59
CA VAL A 112 25.71 -45.48 -22.91
C VAL A 112 27.10 -45.92 -23.39
N ARG A 113 28.07 -46.05 -22.48
CA ARG A 113 29.43 -46.48 -22.82
C ARG A 113 29.55 -47.95 -23.25
N MET A 114 28.61 -48.81 -22.84
CA MET A 114 28.67 -50.25 -23.12
C MET A 114 28.05 -50.65 -24.47
N LYS A 115 27.35 -49.75 -25.17
CA LYS A 115 26.58 -50.10 -26.39
C LYS A 115 27.16 -49.54 -27.69
N THR A 116 28.43 -49.19 -27.71
CA THR A 116 29.11 -48.70 -28.91
C THR A 116 30.29 -49.59 -29.26
N GLU A 117 30.01 -50.81 -29.74
CA GLU A 117 30.83 -51.58 -30.69
C GLU A 117 29.91 -52.39 -31.60
#